data_AF-A0A8J4CSL0-F1
#
_entry.id   AF-A0A8J4CSL0-F1
#
_cell.length_a   1.000
_cell.length_b   1.000
_cell.length_c   1.000
_cell.angle_alpha   90.00
_cell.angle_beta   90.00
_cell.angle_gamma   90.00
#
_symmetry.space_group_name_H-M   'P 1'
#
loop_
_entity.id
_entity.type
_entity.pdbx_description
1 polymer ?
#
loop_
_entity_poly.entity_id
_entity_poly.type
_entity_poly.pdbx_seq_one_letter_code
_entity_poly.pdbx_strand_id
1 'polypeptide(L)'
;MSRVSTLWRIHLHLAAFSQLGVLTRIVIGRLFSGPCSGNGRWTWAPCVTGSGLMVAGDTLFYDFPANVLGSFIIGLLSTGNNLAAIYPCQCTTNNFSGLQLPSLPRNSKLQNCGELHIGLRTGYCGSLTTFSSWFMQVVILMVGRSMPPGTVRGTHWVQGLWAIYLGISGPLFALILGQHAALAAAAMWVAAEPTSYQWQQPKQATDFPASKPMGSFAAQIATTNPILKTVEAADGAAEPAPEPAAGALGSVAVSTAGNSPHAPHAPPVLVLEIVNEALQPANAEFVPTTAATADVGPLASAPGGAASDSASPVPIRESSRRLSRQTEWLVDVAAGSSFLTLSGVSLAYAYLDRNTATKHHRRFWWFSILLGPVGCFLRWHLSHLNGWRDGWLQYGTFTANMLGCVLDFVCEALIFRLAGSLTNTQQMALQGLMVGTAGCLTTVSTYVSEIQKLALASPVSAYKYFLASTVVPVALGILVYGIPVWMGT
;
A
#
# COMPACT_ATOMS: atom_id res chain seq x y z
N MET A 1 32.46 -5.71 -5.53
CA MET A 1 32.06 -4.28 -5.51
C MET A 1 30.53 -4.05 -5.62
N SER A 2 29.66 -5.05 -5.39
CA SER A 2 28.25 -5.05 -5.86
C SER A 2 27.15 -4.75 -4.83
N ARG A 3 27.38 -4.91 -3.51
CA ARG A 3 26.34 -4.64 -2.49
C ARG A 3 26.36 -3.21 -1.95
N VAL A 4 27.56 -2.67 -1.70
CA VAL A 4 27.74 -1.30 -1.19
C VAL A 4 27.29 -0.26 -2.22
N SER A 5 27.46 -0.53 -3.51
CA SER A 5 27.04 0.35 -4.61
C SER A 5 25.52 0.51 -4.74
N THR A 6 24.73 -0.46 -4.28
CA THR A 6 23.27 -0.43 -4.38
C THR A 6 22.63 0.13 -3.11
N LEU A 7 23.23 -0.15 -1.95
CA LEU A 7 22.71 0.31 -0.67
C LEU A 7 22.64 1.84 -0.55
N TRP A 8 23.67 2.58 -0.99
CA TRP A 8 23.63 4.04 -0.90
C TRP A 8 22.53 4.64 -1.78
N ARG A 9 22.25 4.03 -2.94
CA ARG A 9 21.18 4.46 -3.86
C ARG A 9 19.82 4.29 -3.19
N ILE A 10 19.59 3.13 -2.55
CA ILE A 10 18.36 2.89 -1.78
C ILE A 10 18.18 3.94 -0.69
N HIS A 11 19.23 4.22 0.10
CA HIS A 11 19.15 5.22 1.16
C HIS A 11 18.91 6.64 0.62
N LEU A 12 19.50 7.00 -0.53
CA LEU A 12 19.26 8.27 -1.18
C LEU A 12 17.77 8.42 -1.57
N HIS A 13 17.22 7.41 -2.24
CA HIS A 13 15.81 7.40 -2.65
C HIS A 13 14.87 7.43 -1.44
N LEU A 14 15.12 6.62 -0.41
CA LEU A 14 14.34 6.63 0.82
C LEU A 14 14.38 8.02 1.50
N ALA A 15 15.55 8.67 1.56
CA ALA A 15 15.69 10.00 2.14
C ALA A 15 14.92 11.07 1.34
N ALA A 16 15.13 11.13 0.03
CA ALA A 16 14.48 12.11 -0.84
C ALA A 16 12.95 11.98 -0.81
N PHE A 17 12.45 10.76 -1.02
CA PHE A 17 11.01 10.52 -1.10
C PHE A 17 10.32 10.59 0.27
N SER A 18 11.00 10.27 1.38
CA SER A 18 10.43 10.48 2.71
C SER A 18 10.27 11.97 3.03
N GLN A 19 11.23 12.82 2.66
CA GLN A 19 11.10 14.28 2.80
C GLN A 19 9.92 14.83 1.99
N LEU A 20 9.77 14.39 0.75
CA LEU A 20 8.61 14.73 -0.10
C LEU A 20 7.29 14.25 0.51
N GLY A 21 7.27 13.04 1.06
CA GLY A 21 6.11 12.48 1.77
C GLY A 21 5.71 13.31 2.99
N VAL A 22 6.67 13.69 3.85
CA VAL A 22 6.43 14.57 5.01
C VAL A 22 5.89 15.92 4.57
N LEU A 23 6.53 16.54 3.58
CA LEU A 23 6.10 17.85 3.06
C LEU A 23 4.67 17.76 2.52
N THR A 24 4.37 16.73 1.74
CA THR A 24 3.03 16.51 1.18
C THR A 24 2.00 16.31 2.28
N ARG A 25 2.30 15.49 3.30
CA ARG A 25 1.43 15.29 4.47
C ARG A 25 1.13 16.60 5.19
N ILE A 26 2.15 17.43 5.43
CA ILE A 26 1.99 18.74 6.07
C ILE A 26 1.10 19.67 5.23
N VAL A 27 1.32 19.71 3.90
CA VAL A 27 0.53 20.54 2.98
C VAL A 27 -0.92 20.08 2.89
N ILE A 28 -1.16 18.78 2.74
CA ILE A 28 -2.51 18.20 2.69
C ILE A 28 -3.25 18.55 3.95
N GLY A 29 -2.68 18.26 5.11
CA GLY A 29 -3.39 18.52 6.32
C GLY A 29 -3.72 20.02 6.47
N ARG A 30 -2.84 20.93 6.04
CA ARG A 30 -3.14 22.38 6.06
C ARG A 30 -4.30 22.75 5.15
N LEU A 31 -4.39 22.13 3.98
CA LEU A 31 -5.51 22.31 3.05
C LEU A 31 -6.84 21.87 3.70
N PHE A 32 -6.81 20.80 4.49
CA PHE A 32 -8.00 20.16 5.06
C PHE A 32 -8.30 20.57 6.53
N SER A 33 -7.40 21.28 7.21
CA SER A 33 -7.57 21.74 8.61
C SER A 33 -8.49 22.93 8.84
N GLY A 34 -9.07 23.48 7.78
CA GLY A 34 -9.96 24.64 7.89
C GLY A 34 -11.23 24.29 8.68
N PRO A 35 -11.74 25.21 9.53
CA PRO A 35 -13.01 25.01 10.21
C PRO A 35 -14.15 25.10 9.18
N CYS A 36 -15.14 24.21 9.30
CA CYS A 36 -16.27 24.17 8.37
C CYS A 36 -17.21 25.38 8.38
N SER A 37 -17.26 26.19 9.44
CA SER A 37 -18.23 27.28 9.59
C SER A 37 -17.61 28.70 9.66
N GLY A 38 -16.48 28.95 9.01
CA GLY A 38 -15.87 30.28 8.99
C GLY A 38 -15.50 30.77 7.60
N ASN A 39 -15.44 32.11 7.43
CA ASN A 39 -14.84 32.82 6.28
C ASN A 39 -13.31 32.55 6.19
N GLY A 40 -12.91 31.29 6.07
CA GLY A 40 -11.52 30.87 5.93
C GLY A 40 -10.98 31.17 4.53
N ARG A 41 -9.65 31.28 4.40
CA ARG A 41 -8.95 31.53 3.12
C ARG A 41 -9.18 30.47 2.02
N TRP A 42 -9.81 29.34 2.34
CA TRP A 42 -10.01 28.18 1.46
C TRP A 42 -11.47 27.72 1.46
N THR A 43 -12.41 28.59 1.10
CA THR A 43 -13.86 28.26 1.05
C THR A 43 -14.22 27.16 0.05
N TRP A 44 -13.35 26.88 -0.93
CA TRP A 44 -13.52 25.82 -1.92
C TRP A 44 -13.02 24.45 -1.46
N ALA A 45 -12.16 24.40 -0.43
CA ALA A 45 -11.61 23.14 0.06
C ALA A 45 -12.65 22.43 0.94
N PRO A 46 -12.90 21.13 0.75
CA PRO A 46 -13.77 20.37 1.63
C PRO A 46 -13.21 20.44 3.05
N CYS A 47 -13.93 21.07 3.96
CA CYS A 47 -13.55 21.10 5.36
C CYS A 47 -13.81 19.70 5.95
N VAL A 48 -12.83 19.15 6.65
CA VAL A 48 -12.98 17.83 7.29
C VAL A 48 -12.98 17.94 8.82
N THR A 49 -12.65 19.11 9.34
CA THR A 49 -12.64 19.45 10.77
C THR A 49 -13.75 20.44 11.10
N GLY A 50 -14.37 20.30 12.28
CA GLY A 50 -15.41 21.20 12.76
C GLY A 50 -14.88 22.60 13.11
N SER A 51 -15.80 23.51 13.41
CA SER A 51 -15.46 24.90 13.77
C SER A 51 -14.89 25.01 15.17
N GLY A 52 -13.57 25.13 15.27
CA GLY A 52 -12.86 25.26 16.55
C GLY A 52 -11.42 24.79 16.42
N LEU A 53 -10.61 25.56 15.69
CA LEU A 53 -9.25 25.23 15.28
C LEU A 53 -8.35 24.80 16.46
N MET A 54 -7.60 23.70 16.27
CA MET A 54 -6.57 23.09 17.14
C MET A 54 -7.04 22.01 18.13
N VAL A 55 -8.32 21.69 18.18
CA VAL A 55 -8.82 20.70 19.14
C VAL A 55 -8.72 19.28 18.57
N ALA A 56 -7.90 18.44 19.22
CA ALA A 56 -7.95 17.00 19.00
C ALA A 56 -9.37 16.45 19.27
N GLY A 57 -9.94 15.77 18.27
CA GLY A 57 -11.17 15.00 18.44
C GLY A 57 -12.42 15.54 17.72
N ASP A 58 -12.30 15.91 16.46
CA ASP A 58 -13.45 15.97 15.55
C ASP A 58 -13.48 14.70 14.68
N THR A 59 -14.64 14.38 14.10
CA THR A 59 -14.94 13.04 13.54
C THR A 59 -14.10 12.62 12.33
N LEU A 60 -13.49 13.57 11.61
CA LEU A 60 -12.52 13.30 10.54
C LEU A 60 -11.14 13.86 10.93
N PHE A 61 -10.17 12.96 11.05
CA PHE A 61 -8.78 13.25 11.46
C PHE A 61 -8.08 14.10 10.41
N TYR A 62 -7.23 15.02 10.85
CA TYR A 62 -6.40 15.82 9.96
C TYR A 62 -5.49 14.95 9.06
N ASP A 63 -5.10 13.78 9.54
CA ASP A 63 -4.26 12.83 8.81
C ASP A 63 -5.04 11.90 7.86
N PHE A 64 -6.38 11.87 7.98
CA PHE A 64 -7.22 10.96 7.19
C PHE A 64 -7.04 11.17 5.67
N PRO A 65 -7.08 12.39 5.11
CA PRO A 65 -6.87 12.60 3.68
C PRO A 65 -5.47 12.14 3.20
N ALA A 66 -4.43 12.35 4.00
CA ALA A 66 -3.08 11.90 3.68
C ALA A 66 -2.96 10.37 3.70
N ASN A 67 -3.61 9.71 4.66
CA ASN A 67 -3.68 8.25 4.76
C ASN A 67 -4.44 7.63 3.58
N VAL A 68 -5.57 8.23 3.18
CA VAL A 68 -6.35 7.82 2.01
C VAL A 68 -5.52 7.99 0.73
N LEU A 69 -4.92 9.17 0.51
CA LEU A 69 -4.13 9.44 -0.69
C LEU A 69 -2.91 8.52 -0.79
N GLY A 70 -2.14 8.36 0.29
CA GLY A 70 -0.97 7.48 0.30
C GLY A 70 -1.33 6.02 0.05
N SER A 71 -2.51 5.57 0.50
CA SER A 71 -2.99 4.21 0.26
C SER A 71 -3.50 4.02 -1.18
N PHE A 72 -4.13 5.04 -1.76
CA PHE A 72 -4.44 5.06 -3.20
C PHE A 72 -3.18 4.97 -4.05
N ILE A 73 -2.17 5.78 -3.76
CA ILE A 73 -0.92 5.81 -4.54
C ILE A 73 -0.17 4.47 -4.41
N ILE A 74 -0.04 3.88 -3.21
CA ILE A 74 0.61 2.56 -3.09
C ILE A 74 -0.17 1.48 -3.84
N GLY A 75 -1.50 1.57 -3.89
CA GLY A 75 -2.38 0.71 -4.69
C GLY A 75 -2.11 0.85 -6.19
N LEU A 76 -2.01 2.09 -6.69
CA LEU A 76 -1.66 2.42 -8.08
C LEU A 76 -0.26 1.92 -8.47
N LEU A 77 0.64 1.88 -7.49
CA LEU A 77 1.99 1.36 -7.65
C LEU A 77 2.08 -0.16 -7.39
N SER A 78 0.98 -0.90 -7.30
CA SER A 78 1.03 -2.36 -7.08
C SER A 78 1.70 -3.08 -8.25
N THR A 79 2.59 -4.03 -7.95
CA THR A 79 3.24 -4.88 -8.97
C THR A 79 2.22 -5.76 -9.69
N GLY A 80 2.49 -6.13 -10.93
CA GLY A 80 1.67 -7.04 -11.71
C GLY A 80 1.47 -8.41 -11.05
N ASN A 81 2.51 -8.96 -10.41
CA ASN A 81 2.40 -10.22 -9.67
C ASN A 81 1.40 -10.13 -8.52
N ASN A 82 1.45 -9.04 -7.75
CA ASN A 82 0.50 -8.77 -6.67
C ASN A 82 -0.94 -8.60 -7.22
N LEU A 83 -1.13 -7.83 -8.29
CA LEU A 83 -2.44 -7.67 -8.91
C LEU A 83 -3.00 -8.98 -9.48
N ALA A 84 -2.15 -9.81 -10.09
CA ALA A 84 -2.54 -11.13 -10.59
C ALA A 84 -2.93 -12.10 -9.46
N ALA A 85 -2.30 -11.98 -8.30
CA ALA A 85 -2.67 -12.75 -7.10
C ALA A 85 -4.00 -12.27 -6.49
N ILE A 86 -4.26 -10.96 -6.45
CA ILE A 86 -5.50 -10.38 -5.90
C ILE A 86 -6.68 -10.61 -6.85
N TYR A 87 -6.47 -10.40 -8.15
CA TYR A 87 -7.49 -10.47 -9.19
C TYR A 87 -7.11 -11.53 -10.24
N PRO A 88 -7.30 -12.83 -9.93
CA PRO A 88 -6.92 -13.90 -10.82
C PRO A 88 -7.86 -13.95 -12.03
N CYS A 89 -7.45 -13.35 -13.14
CA CYS A 89 -8.05 -13.58 -14.45
C CYS A 89 -6.95 -13.93 -15.45
N GLN A 90 -7.29 -14.73 -16.46
CA GLN A 90 -6.33 -15.07 -17.52
C GLN A 90 -5.78 -13.83 -18.23
N CYS A 91 -6.59 -12.75 -18.27
CA CYS A 91 -6.18 -11.44 -18.75
C CYS A 91 -5.07 -10.79 -17.92
N THR A 92 -5.12 -10.86 -16.58
CA THR A 92 -4.16 -10.22 -15.69
C THR A 92 -2.88 -11.02 -15.60
N THR A 93 -2.99 -12.35 -15.54
CA THR A 93 -1.83 -13.24 -15.49
C THR A 93 -1.02 -13.18 -16.77
N ASN A 94 -1.66 -13.23 -17.94
CA ASN A 94 -0.91 -13.29 -19.20
C ASN A 94 -0.34 -11.94 -19.62
N ASN A 95 -1.07 -10.85 -19.31
CA ASN A 95 -0.60 -9.53 -19.68
C ASN A 95 0.30 -8.94 -18.61
N PHE A 96 -0.04 -8.93 -17.32
CA PHE A 96 0.63 -8.02 -16.39
C PHE A 96 1.64 -8.68 -15.46
N SER A 97 1.71 -10.02 -15.40
CA SER A 97 2.71 -10.71 -14.58
C SER A 97 4.13 -10.29 -14.94
N GLY A 98 4.98 -10.07 -13.93
CA GLY A 98 6.37 -9.65 -14.08
C GLY A 98 6.60 -8.14 -14.21
N LEU A 99 5.55 -7.33 -14.41
CA LEU A 99 5.69 -5.87 -14.44
C LEU A 99 5.79 -5.29 -13.02
N GLN A 100 6.78 -4.43 -12.80
CA GLN A 100 6.93 -3.73 -11.52
C GLN A 100 5.90 -2.62 -11.35
N LEU A 101 5.55 -1.91 -12.43
CA LEU A 101 4.53 -0.85 -12.47
C LEU A 101 3.57 -1.05 -13.66
N PRO A 102 2.49 -1.83 -13.50
CA PRO A 102 1.51 -2.06 -14.57
C PRO A 102 0.85 -0.80 -15.12
N SER A 103 0.81 0.28 -14.34
CA SER A 103 0.30 1.59 -14.77
C SER A 103 1.16 2.29 -15.82
N LEU A 104 2.40 1.84 -16.03
CA LEU A 104 3.31 2.35 -17.05
C LEU A 104 3.39 1.40 -18.26
N PRO A 105 3.76 1.91 -19.45
CA PRO A 105 4.04 1.08 -20.61
C PRO A 105 5.10 0.01 -20.31
N ARG A 106 5.01 -1.15 -20.96
CA ARG A 106 5.99 -2.25 -20.81
C ARG A 106 7.41 -1.85 -21.22
N ASN A 107 7.51 -1.05 -22.27
CA ASN A 107 8.78 -0.56 -22.80
C ASN A 107 9.35 0.61 -22.00
N SER A 108 8.66 1.07 -20.94
CA SER A 108 9.16 2.13 -20.09
C SER A 108 10.37 1.66 -19.30
N LYS A 109 11.46 2.43 -19.37
CA LYS A 109 12.70 2.17 -18.63
C LYS A 109 12.50 2.24 -17.11
N LEU A 110 11.46 2.95 -16.67
CA LEU A 110 11.14 3.06 -15.25
C LEU A 110 10.74 1.70 -14.65
N GLN A 111 10.27 0.74 -15.45
CA GLN A 111 9.96 -0.62 -14.98
C GLN A 111 11.16 -1.32 -14.32
N ASN A 112 12.39 -0.96 -14.71
CA ASN A 112 13.62 -1.57 -14.20
C ASN A 112 14.30 -0.75 -13.09
N CYS A 113 13.74 0.40 -12.71
CA CYS A 113 14.33 1.28 -11.70
C CYS A 113 13.89 0.85 -10.29
N GLY A 114 14.49 -0.23 -9.76
CA GLY A 114 14.13 -0.80 -8.46
C GLY A 114 14.23 0.20 -7.30
N GLU A 115 15.27 1.04 -7.27
CA GLU A 115 15.47 2.02 -6.20
C GLU A 115 14.40 3.12 -6.21
N LEU A 116 13.93 3.51 -7.40
CA LEU A 116 12.81 4.45 -7.56
C LEU A 116 11.52 3.84 -7.01
N HIS A 117 11.26 2.56 -7.29
CA HIS A 117 10.07 1.87 -6.77
C HIS A 117 10.09 1.79 -5.25
N ILE A 118 11.26 1.51 -4.66
CA ILE A 118 11.46 1.51 -3.21
C ILE A 118 11.25 2.92 -2.66
N GLY A 119 11.80 3.95 -3.31
CA GLY A 119 11.60 5.36 -2.95
C GLY A 119 10.12 5.77 -2.97
N LEU A 120 9.40 5.45 -4.04
CA LEU A 120 7.98 5.79 -4.18
C LEU A 120 7.08 5.04 -3.18
N ARG A 121 7.22 3.72 -3.06
CA ARG A 121 6.37 2.91 -2.18
C ARG A 121 6.77 3.08 -0.71
N THR A 122 8.04 2.84 -0.39
CA THR A 122 8.51 2.82 0.99
C THR A 122 8.80 4.22 1.50
N GLY A 123 9.48 5.06 0.72
CA GLY A 123 9.79 6.44 1.09
C GLY A 123 8.54 7.32 1.09
N TYR A 124 7.99 7.59 -0.10
CA TYR A 124 6.92 8.57 -0.29
C TYR A 124 5.58 8.11 0.28
N CYS A 125 5.01 6.99 -0.19
CA CYS A 125 3.69 6.55 0.29
C CYS A 125 3.73 6.18 1.78
N GLY A 126 4.85 5.62 2.24
CA GLY A 126 5.07 5.33 3.66
C GLY A 126 5.04 6.59 4.51
N SER A 127 5.84 7.61 4.17
CA SER A 127 5.95 8.88 4.91
C SER A 127 4.80 9.87 4.67
N LEU A 128 4.03 9.71 3.60
CA LEU A 128 2.79 10.44 3.37
C LEU A 128 1.70 9.99 4.34
N THR A 129 1.62 8.69 4.60
CA THR A 129 0.71 8.14 5.62
C THR A 129 1.31 8.22 7.02
N THR A 130 0.48 8.22 8.06
CA THR A 130 0.92 8.13 9.47
C THR A 130 -0.08 7.30 10.27
N PHE A 131 0.43 6.28 10.94
CA PHE A 131 -0.35 5.46 11.87
C PHE A 131 -0.29 6.04 13.28
N SER A 132 0.89 6.53 13.68
CA SER A 132 1.14 7.14 14.99
C SER A 132 0.22 8.34 15.26
N SER A 133 0.17 9.31 14.33
CA SER A 133 -0.62 10.53 14.51
C SER A 133 -2.13 10.26 14.46
N TRP A 134 -2.56 9.24 13.72
CA TRP A 134 -3.96 8.78 13.73
C TRP A 134 -4.32 8.16 15.08
N PHE A 135 -3.53 7.22 15.61
CA PHE A 135 -3.80 6.63 16.92
C PHE A 135 -3.61 7.61 18.08
N MET A 136 -2.74 8.62 17.93
CA MET A 136 -2.65 9.75 18.86
C MET A 136 -3.99 10.46 19.01
N GLN A 137 -4.67 10.75 17.90
CA GLN A 137 -5.99 11.39 17.93
C GLN A 137 -7.08 10.46 18.49
N VAL A 138 -7.04 9.16 18.17
CA VAL A 138 -7.93 8.15 18.78
C VAL A 138 -7.78 8.14 20.29
N VAL A 139 -6.54 8.12 20.79
CA VAL A 139 -6.24 8.07 22.22
C VAL A 139 -6.67 9.37 22.92
N ILE A 140 -6.45 10.55 22.31
CA ILE A 140 -6.94 11.80 22.89
C ILE A 140 -8.47 11.81 23.01
N LEU A 141 -9.19 11.31 21.99
CA LEU A 141 -10.64 11.15 22.04
C LEU A 141 -11.09 10.22 23.18
N MET A 142 -10.40 9.10 23.38
CA MET A 142 -10.73 8.12 24.40
C MET A 142 -10.40 8.59 25.83
N VAL A 143 -9.24 9.23 26.02
CA VAL A 143 -8.76 9.71 27.33
C VAL A 143 -9.50 10.97 27.79
N GLY A 144 -9.93 11.82 26.85
CA GLY A 144 -10.44 13.15 27.14
C GLY A 144 -9.32 14.15 27.43
N ARG A 145 -9.56 15.43 27.16
CA ARG A 145 -8.56 16.49 27.39
C ARG A 145 -9.24 17.77 27.82
N SER A 146 -8.78 18.34 28.93
CA SER A 146 -9.12 19.72 29.31
C SER A 146 -8.32 20.70 28.45
N MET A 147 -9.01 21.57 27.71
CA MET A 147 -8.34 22.62 26.94
C MET A 147 -8.44 23.98 27.63
N PRO A 148 -7.34 24.75 27.64
CA PRO A 148 -7.39 26.12 28.08
C PRO A 148 -8.23 27.02 27.14
N PRO A 149 -9.00 27.99 27.68
CA PRO A 149 -9.26 28.21 29.10
C PRO A 149 -10.57 27.52 29.53
N GLY A 150 -10.46 26.43 30.29
CA GLY A 150 -11.54 25.95 31.17
C GLY A 150 -12.56 24.97 30.58
N THR A 151 -12.50 24.59 29.29
CA THR A 151 -13.42 23.59 28.75
C THR A 151 -12.84 22.19 28.94
N VAL A 152 -13.37 21.46 29.92
CA VAL A 152 -13.13 20.03 30.09
C VAL A 152 -13.88 19.30 28.98
N ARG A 153 -13.19 18.85 27.91
CA ARG A 153 -13.78 17.84 27.01
C ARG A 153 -13.67 16.50 27.72
N GLY A 154 -14.83 15.92 28.06
CA GLY A 154 -14.92 14.56 28.56
C GLY A 154 -14.45 13.53 27.52
N THR A 155 -14.48 12.27 27.90
CA THR A 155 -14.13 11.17 26.99
C THR A 155 -15.15 11.06 25.85
N HIS A 156 -14.68 11.06 24.62
CA HIS A 156 -15.49 10.84 23.41
C HIS A 156 -15.15 9.49 22.79
N TRP A 157 -15.15 8.42 23.59
CA TRP A 157 -14.72 7.08 23.17
C TRP A 157 -15.50 6.54 21.97
N VAL A 158 -16.78 6.87 21.82
CA VAL A 158 -17.60 6.50 20.64
C VAL A 158 -17.03 7.13 19.36
N GLN A 159 -16.63 8.39 19.41
CA GLN A 159 -15.95 9.05 18.28
C GLN A 159 -14.59 8.38 18.01
N GLY A 160 -13.88 7.96 19.07
CA GLY A 160 -12.66 7.16 18.96
C GLY A 160 -12.88 5.80 18.27
N LEU A 161 -14.03 5.15 18.43
CA LEU A 161 -14.34 3.92 17.69
C LEU A 161 -14.64 4.20 16.21
N TRP A 162 -15.41 5.25 15.91
CA TRP A 162 -15.60 5.71 14.54
C TRP A 162 -14.29 6.11 13.87
N ALA A 163 -13.37 6.69 14.64
CA ALA A 163 -12.03 7.03 14.19
C ALA A 163 -11.24 5.83 13.71
N ILE A 164 -11.32 4.74 14.47
CA ILE A 164 -10.68 3.48 14.13
C ILE A 164 -11.32 2.92 12.86
N TYR A 165 -12.66 2.88 12.80
CA TYR A 165 -13.38 2.36 11.63
C TYR A 165 -13.04 3.13 10.35
N LEU A 166 -13.15 4.46 10.36
CA LEU A 166 -12.87 5.31 9.20
C LEU A 166 -11.39 5.23 8.81
N GLY A 167 -10.48 5.30 9.78
CA GLY A 167 -9.04 5.24 9.53
C GLY A 167 -8.54 3.93 8.94
N ILE A 168 -9.35 2.87 8.94
CA ILE A 168 -9.03 1.59 8.27
C ILE A 168 -9.81 1.44 6.98
N SER A 169 -11.14 1.63 7.02
CA SER A 169 -12.02 1.45 5.86
C SER A 169 -11.68 2.40 4.71
N GLY A 170 -11.41 3.68 5.00
CA GLY A 170 -11.05 4.67 3.98
C GLY A 170 -9.75 4.31 3.25
N PRO A 171 -8.62 4.13 3.96
CA PRO A 171 -7.36 3.71 3.35
C PRO A 171 -7.43 2.36 2.62
N LEU A 172 -8.18 1.37 3.15
CA LEU A 172 -8.36 0.08 2.48
C LEU A 172 -9.16 0.21 1.18
N PHE A 173 -10.25 0.99 1.18
CA PHE A 173 -11.00 1.30 -0.03
C PHE A 173 -10.14 2.04 -1.05
N ALA A 174 -9.35 3.02 -0.59
CA ALA A 174 -8.44 3.78 -1.44
C ALA A 174 -7.37 2.89 -2.10
N LEU A 175 -6.81 1.92 -1.35
CA LEU A 175 -5.89 0.92 -1.88
C LEU A 175 -6.51 0.15 -3.04
N ILE A 176 -7.72 -0.39 -2.84
CA ILE A 176 -8.46 -1.15 -3.87
C ILE A 176 -8.71 -0.27 -5.10
N LEU A 177 -9.17 0.97 -4.90
CA LEU A 177 -9.39 1.91 -6.00
C LEU A 177 -8.09 2.20 -6.79
N GLY A 178 -6.96 2.35 -6.09
CA GLY A 178 -5.65 2.50 -6.71
C GLY A 178 -5.24 1.30 -7.55
N GLN A 179 -5.51 0.08 -7.07
CA GLN A 179 -5.25 -1.16 -7.80
C GLN A 179 -6.10 -1.27 -9.07
N HIS A 180 -7.40 -0.93 -8.99
CA HIS A 180 -8.27 -0.88 -10.17
C HIS A 180 -7.82 0.19 -11.17
N ALA A 181 -7.35 1.36 -10.70
CA ALA A 181 -6.77 2.38 -11.57
C ALA A 181 -5.49 1.88 -12.26
N ALA A 182 -4.64 1.12 -11.57
CA ALA A 182 -3.46 0.51 -12.17
C ALA A 182 -3.84 -0.50 -13.27
N LEU A 183 -4.85 -1.34 -13.03
CA LEU A 183 -5.36 -2.29 -14.03
C LEU A 183 -5.99 -1.57 -15.24
N ALA A 184 -6.75 -0.51 -15.01
CA ALA A 184 -7.33 0.30 -16.09
C ALA A 184 -6.23 0.94 -16.95
N ALA A 185 -5.20 1.53 -16.33
CA ALA A 185 -4.04 2.05 -17.04
C ALA A 185 -3.31 0.96 -17.84
N ALA A 186 -3.09 -0.20 -17.24
CA ALA A 186 -2.45 -1.34 -17.90
C ALA A 186 -3.25 -1.82 -19.12
N ALA A 187 -4.58 -1.89 -19.02
CA ALA A 187 -5.47 -2.26 -20.12
C ALA A 187 -5.42 -1.24 -21.27
N MET A 188 -5.33 0.06 -20.95
CA MET A 188 -5.16 1.11 -21.98
C MET A 188 -3.85 0.94 -22.75
N TRP A 189 -2.75 0.59 -22.07
CA TRP A 189 -1.47 0.35 -22.74
C TRP A 189 -1.51 -0.85 -23.66
N VAL A 190 -2.14 -1.95 -23.23
CA VAL A 190 -2.31 -3.15 -24.08
C VAL A 190 -3.17 -2.85 -25.30
N ALA A 191 -4.25 -2.06 -25.14
CA ALA A 191 -5.09 -1.66 -26.26
C ALA A 191 -4.38 -0.72 -27.25
N ALA A 192 -3.39 0.05 -26.78
CA ALA A 192 -2.61 0.98 -27.59
C ALA A 192 -1.44 0.31 -28.34
N GLU A 193 -1.05 -0.92 -27.98
CA GLU A 193 -0.02 -1.66 -28.72
C GLU A 193 -0.60 -2.10 -30.07
N PRO A 194 -0.02 -1.66 -31.21
CA PRO A 194 -0.47 -2.09 -32.52
C PRO A 194 -0.29 -3.60 -32.63
N THR A 195 -1.42 -4.29 -32.77
CA THR A 195 -1.58 -5.73 -33.00
C THR A 195 -0.38 -6.39 -33.70
N SER A 196 0.51 -7.00 -32.91
CA SER A 196 1.45 -8.04 -33.38
C SER A 196 1.01 -9.45 -32.95
N TYR A 197 -0.13 -9.58 -32.28
CA TYR A 197 -0.82 -10.85 -32.08
C TYR A 197 -2.08 -10.90 -32.94
N GLN A 198 -1.93 -11.42 -34.17
CA GLN A 198 -3.01 -12.16 -34.79
C GLN A 198 -3.41 -13.26 -33.81
N TRP A 199 -4.70 -13.37 -33.51
CA TRP A 199 -5.25 -14.61 -32.97
C TRP A 199 -4.85 -15.73 -33.94
N GLN A 200 -3.84 -16.52 -33.58
CA GLN A 200 -3.77 -17.88 -34.09
C GLN A 200 -5.04 -18.54 -33.57
N GLN A 201 -6.07 -18.56 -34.41
CA GLN A 201 -7.20 -19.44 -34.21
C GLN A 201 -6.62 -20.83 -33.91
N PRO A 202 -7.07 -21.53 -32.86
CA PRO A 202 -6.68 -22.91 -32.68
C PRO A 202 -7.03 -23.63 -34.00
N LYS A 203 -6.02 -24.17 -34.68
CA LYS A 203 -6.25 -25.05 -35.82
C LYS A 203 -7.19 -26.14 -35.29
N GLN A 204 -8.43 -26.15 -35.76
CA GLN A 204 -9.33 -27.27 -35.55
C GLN A 204 -8.64 -28.48 -36.19
N ALA A 205 -8.02 -29.30 -35.33
CA ALA A 205 -7.67 -30.66 -35.67
C ALA A 205 -9.00 -31.44 -35.69
N THR A 206 -9.67 -31.44 -36.84
CA THR A 206 -10.77 -32.37 -37.09
C THR A 206 -10.60 -32.97 -38.49
N ASP A 207 -9.52 -33.71 -38.66
CA ASP A 207 -9.58 -34.93 -39.47
C ASP A 207 -10.27 -35.99 -38.61
N PHE A 208 -11.59 -36.09 -38.75
CA PHE A 208 -12.33 -37.29 -38.35
C PHE A 208 -12.90 -37.92 -39.63
N PRO A 209 -12.68 -39.22 -39.87
CA PRO A 209 -13.23 -39.88 -41.04
C PRO A 209 -14.76 -39.94 -40.93
N ALA A 210 -15.42 -39.62 -42.04
CA ALA A 210 -16.87 -39.58 -42.16
C ALA A 210 -17.53 -40.92 -41.83
N SER A 211 -18.42 -40.94 -40.83
CA SER A 211 -19.43 -41.99 -40.66
C SER A 211 -20.83 -41.44 -40.95
N LYS A 212 -21.57 -42.19 -41.77
CA LYS A 212 -22.87 -41.93 -42.40
C LYS A 212 -24.03 -41.61 -41.42
N PRO A 213 -25.14 -41.01 -41.92
CA PRO A 213 -26.21 -40.45 -41.09
C PRO A 213 -27.25 -41.51 -40.68
N MET A 214 -27.92 -41.32 -39.53
CA MET A 214 -29.15 -42.04 -39.20
C MET A 214 -30.17 -41.11 -38.53
N GLY A 215 -31.43 -41.29 -38.94
CA GLY A 215 -32.50 -40.30 -38.87
C GLY A 215 -33.13 -40.05 -37.48
N SER A 216 -33.74 -38.86 -37.40
CA SER A 216 -34.96 -38.49 -36.67
C SER A 216 -35.35 -39.30 -35.42
N PHE A 217 -35.20 -38.66 -34.25
CA PHE A 217 -36.04 -38.88 -33.07
C PHE A 217 -36.41 -37.52 -32.45
N ALA A 218 -36.95 -36.62 -33.28
CA ALA A 218 -37.78 -35.55 -32.77
C ALA A 218 -39.14 -36.16 -32.41
N ALA A 219 -39.61 -35.87 -31.19
CA ALA A 219 -40.88 -36.27 -30.60
C ALA A 219 -40.95 -37.71 -30.05
N GLN A 220 -40.55 -37.86 -28.79
CA GLN A 220 -41.40 -38.54 -27.81
C GLN A 220 -41.07 -38.07 -26.39
N ILE A 221 -41.95 -37.18 -25.88
CA ILE A 221 -42.40 -37.12 -24.46
C ILE A 221 -41.32 -36.61 -23.48
N ALA A 222 -41.28 -35.36 -23.01
CA ALA A 222 -42.34 -34.47 -22.53
C ALA A 222 -43.28 -35.10 -21.48
N THR A 223 -42.71 -35.50 -20.33
CA THR A 223 -43.27 -35.53 -18.96
C THR A 223 -42.07 -35.85 -18.05
N THR A 224 -41.63 -35.08 -17.06
CA THR A 224 -42.29 -34.43 -15.92
C THR A 224 -41.22 -33.48 -15.34
N ASN A 225 -41.35 -32.18 -15.53
CA ASN A 225 -41.82 -31.18 -14.55
C ASN A 225 -40.67 -30.40 -13.87
N PRO A 226 -40.94 -29.16 -13.43
CA PRO A 226 -40.20 -27.98 -13.86
C PRO A 226 -39.77 -27.12 -12.65
N ILE A 227 -39.25 -25.94 -12.92
CA ILE A 227 -39.12 -24.71 -12.10
C ILE A 227 -37.71 -24.14 -12.32
N LEU A 228 -37.53 -23.54 -13.50
CA LEU A 228 -36.70 -22.34 -13.68
C LEU A 228 -37.00 -21.67 -15.03
N LYS A 229 -38.27 -21.31 -15.24
CA LYS A 229 -38.78 -20.33 -16.22
C LYS A 229 -40.09 -19.86 -15.59
N THR A 230 -40.18 -18.68 -15.03
CA THR A 230 -40.20 -17.36 -15.67
C THR A 230 -39.84 -16.33 -14.58
N VAL A 231 -39.29 -15.15 -14.82
CA VAL A 231 -39.76 -14.08 -15.71
C VAL A 231 -38.57 -13.12 -15.92
N GLU A 232 -38.16 -12.92 -17.18
CA GLU A 232 -37.72 -11.60 -17.64
C GLU A 232 -38.97 -10.85 -18.13
N ALA A 233 -39.01 -9.55 -17.80
CA ALA A 233 -39.87 -8.48 -18.32
C ALA A 233 -41.35 -8.41 -17.87
N ALA A 234 -41.68 -7.43 -17.01
CA ALA A 234 -42.39 -6.20 -17.39
C ALA A 234 -42.72 -5.29 -16.18
N ASP A 235 -42.77 -3.99 -16.45
CA ASP A 235 -42.90 -2.82 -15.57
C ASP A 235 -44.17 -2.72 -14.68
N GLY A 236 -44.09 -1.90 -13.62
CA GLY A 236 -45.20 -1.01 -13.21
C GLY A 236 -45.75 -1.09 -11.77
N ALA A 237 -45.26 -0.19 -10.90
CA ALA A 237 -45.93 0.58 -9.84
C ALA A 237 -46.75 -0.06 -8.66
N ALA A 238 -46.47 0.50 -7.48
CA ALA A 238 -47.30 0.73 -6.28
C ALA A 238 -47.19 -0.20 -5.04
N GLU A 239 -46.76 0.42 -3.93
CA GLU A 239 -46.77 0.08 -2.48
C GLU A 239 -48.16 -0.27 -1.87
N PRO A 240 -48.33 -0.58 -0.55
CA PRO A 240 -47.37 -0.82 0.55
C PRO A 240 -47.64 -2.08 1.44
N ALA A 241 -46.78 -2.25 2.47
CA ALA A 241 -46.68 -3.25 3.56
C ALA A 241 -47.98 -3.60 4.36
N PRO A 242 -48.04 -4.68 5.21
CA PRO A 242 -47.26 -4.81 6.47
C PRO A 242 -46.83 -6.24 6.93
N GLU A 243 -45.93 -6.27 7.93
CA GLU A 243 -45.52 -7.35 8.86
C GLU A 243 -46.70 -7.96 9.68
N PRO A 244 -46.62 -9.12 10.43
CA PRO A 244 -45.51 -9.45 11.37
C PRO A 244 -45.17 -10.95 11.70
N ALA A 245 -44.03 -11.10 12.39
CA ALA A 245 -43.71 -11.95 13.58
C ALA A 245 -43.63 -13.50 13.60
N ALA A 246 -42.50 -13.94 14.18
CA ALA A 246 -42.29 -14.93 15.28
C ALA A 246 -41.95 -16.42 15.00
N GLY A 247 -40.98 -16.93 15.80
CA GLY A 247 -40.79 -18.34 16.20
C GLY A 247 -39.53 -19.02 15.60
N ALA A 248 -38.35 -18.99 16.24
CA ALA A 248 -37.90 -19.76 17.43
C ALA A 248 -37.53 -21.24 17.17
N LEU A 249 -36.30 -21.59 17.61
CA LEU A 249 -35.76 -22.92 18.00
C LEU A 249 -35.45 -23.91 16.86
N GLY A 250 -34.35 -24.69 16.87
CA GLY A 250 -33.39 -24.97 17.93
C GLY A 250 -32.17 -25.73 17.40
N SER A 251 -31.18 -25.80 18.27
CA SER A 251 -29.92 -26.55 18.19
C SER A 251 -30.12 -28.07 18.24
N VAL A 252 -29.26 -28.84 17.55
CA VAL A 252 -28.67 -30.11 18.05
C VAL A 252 -27.32 -30.35 17.34
N ALA A 253 -26.31 -30.69 18.15
CA ALA A 253 -24.98 -31.14 17.77
C ALA A 253 -24.92 -32.69 17.70
N VAL A 254 -23.84 -33.26 17.09
CA VAL A 254 -22.92 -34.27 17.69
C VAL A 254 -22.22 -35.18 16.64
N SER A 255 -20.91 -35.38 16.89
CA SER A 255 -20.02 -36.53 16.57
C SER A 255 -19.54 -36.76 15.13
N THR A 256 -18.26 -36.50 14.78
CA THR A 256 -17.00 -37.26 15.01
C THR A 256 -16.92 -38.66 14.40
N ALA A 257 -16.09 -38.80 13.36
CA ALA A 257 -15.27 -39.98 13.07
C ALA A 257 -14.08 -39.54 12.20
N GLY A 258 -12.87 -39.90 12.63
CA GLY A 258 -11.62 -39.48 12.00
C GLY A 258 -11.22 -40.35 10.81
N ASN A 259 -10.41 -39.77 9.92
CA ASN A 259 -9.28 -40.41 9.27
C ASN A 259 -8.39 -39.34 8.62
N SER A 260 -7.09 -39.43 8.88
CA SER A 260 -5.97 -38.82 8.15
C SER A 260 -5.01 -39.97 7.80
N PRO A 261 -4.04 -39.84 6.88
CA PRO A 261 -3.51 -38.61 6.31
C PRO A 261 -3.29 -38.65 4.78
N HIS A 262 -3.59 -37.57 4.07
CA HIS A 262 -2.88 -37.24 2.83
C HIS A 262 -2.75 -35.72 2.72
N ALA A 263 -1.50 -35.26 2.74
CA ALA A 263 -1.12 -33.87 2.53
C ALA A 263 -1.46 -33.42 1.11
N PRO A 264 -2.00 -32.21 0.92
CA PRO A 264 -1.82 -31.47 -0.31
C PRO A 264 -0.79 -30.35 -0.10
N HIS A 265 0.11 -30.28 -1.07
CA HIS A 265 1.19 -29.31 -1.21
C HIS A 265 0.76 -27.87 -0.89
N ALA A 266 1.50 -27.24 0.03
CA ALA A 266 1.46 -25.80 0.24
C ALA A 266 1.94 -25.08 -1.04
N PRO A 267 1.24 -24.04 -1.52
CA PRO A 267 1.77 -23.17 -2.56
C PRO A 267 2.96 -22.36 -1.99
N PRO A 268 3.95 -22.01 -2.82
CA PRO A 268 5.17 -21.37 -2.35
C PRO A 268 4.88 -20.00 -1.75
N VAL A 269 5.46 -19.79 -0.56
CA VAL A 269 5.44 -18.55 0.21
C VAL A 269 6.12 -17.45 -0.60
N LEU A 270 5.35 -16.45 -1.06
CA LEU A 270 5.87 -15.28 -1.77
C LEU A 270 6.46 -14.27 -0.77
N VAL A 271 7.66 -14.60 -0.28
CA VAL A 271 8.50 -13.72 0.54
C VAL A 271 9.04 -12.60 -0.33
N LEU A 272 8.75 -11.34 0.01
CA LEU A 272 9.61 -10.16 -0.18
C LEU A 272 10.52 -10.14 -1.44
N GLU A 273 9.99 -10.49 -2.62
CA GLU A 273 10.77 -10.62 -3.87
C GLU A 273 11.44 -9.29 -4.29
N ILE A 274 10.90 -8.16 -3.84
CA ILE A 274 11.36 -6.82 -4.21
C ILE A 274 12.77 -6.49 -3.66
N VAL A 275 13.21 -7.12 -2.56
CA VAL A 275 14.55 -6.85 -2.00
C VAL A 275 15.58 -7.90 -2.45
N ASN A 276 15.16 -9.13 -2.75
CA ASN A 276 16.09 -10.19 -3.12
C ASN A 276 16.42 -10.21 -4.63
N GLU A 277 15.50 -9.78 -5.50
CA GLU A 277 15.77 -9.64 -6.94
C GLU A 277 16.73 -8.48 -7.26
N ALA A 278 16.76 -7.42 -6.44
CA ALA A 278 17.65 -6.27 -6.62
C ALA A 278 19.15 -6.59 -6.42
N LEU A 279 19.49 -7.82 -6.02
CA LEU A 279 20.86 -8.27 -5.74
C LEU A 279 21.37 -9.39 -6.65
N GLN A 280 20.57 -9.89 -7.59
CA GLN A 280 21.04 -10.90 -8.55
C GLN A 280 21.47 -10.25 -9.88
N PRO A 281 22.70 -10.50 -10.36
CA PRO A 281 23.09 -10.05 -11.69
C PRO A 281 22.22 -10.76 -12.73
N ALA A 282 21.56 -9.98 -13.58
CA ALA A 282 20.72 -10.46 -14.67
C ALA A 282 21.53 -11.31 -15.68
N ASN A 283 21.60 -12.61 -15.44
CA ASN A 283 21.89 -13.63 -16.44
C ASN A 283 20.64 -14.46 -16.68
N ALA A 284 19.60 -13.83 -17.23
CA ALA A 284 18.50 -14.55 -17.85
C ALA A 284 18.90 -14.86 -19.29
N GLU A 285 19.50 -16.03 -19.49
CA GLU A 285 19.59 -16.67 -20.79
C GLU A 285 18.19 -17.21 -21.12
N PHE A 286 17.65 -16.77 -22.25
CA PHE A 286 16.35 -17.16 -22.76
C PHE A 286 16.43 -18.62 -23.22
N VAL A 287 15.94 -19.56 -22.40
CA VAL A 287 15.79 -20.97 -22.79
C VAL A 287 14.36 -21.18 -23.26
N PRO A 288 14.10 -21.39 -24.57
CA PRO A 288 12.78 -21.79 -25.04
C PRO A 288 12.54 -23.25 -24.65
N THR A 289 11.52 -23.49 -23.83
CA THR A 289 11.06 -24.84 -23.47
C THR A 289 10.53 -25.54 -24.72
N THR A 290 11.34 -26.42 -25.28
CA THR A 290 10.96 -27.34 -26.34
C THR A 290 10.31 -28.59 -25.74
N ALA A 291 9.38 -29.12 -26.50
CA ALA A 291 8.52 -30.24 -26.18
C ALA A 291 9.29 -31.55 -25.89
N ALA A 292 8.57 -32.45 -25.22
CA ALA A 292 9.01 -33.75 -24.75
C ALA A 292 9.73 -34.61 -25.81
N THR A 293 10.68 -35.35 -25.26
CA THR A 293 11.55 -36.40 -25.82
C THR A 293 10.82 -37.52 -26.56
N ALA A 294 11.33 -37.87 -27.75
CA ALA A 294 11.32 -39.24 -28.27
C ALA A 294 12.63 -39.50 -29.02
N ASP A 295 13.14 -40.71 -28.85
CA ASP A 295 14.53 -41.13 -28.93
C ASP A 295 14.90 -41.77 -30.30
N VAL A 296 16.22 -42.01 -30.48
CA VAL A 296 16.89 -42.95 -31.41
C VAL A 296 17.44 -42.46 -32.77
N GLY A 297 18.79 -42.47 -32.87
CA GLY A 297 19.53 -43.01 -34.04
C GLY A 297 20.72 -42.18 -34.56
N PRO A 298 21.99 -42.66 -34.50
CA PRO A 298 23.14 -41.97 -35.07
C PRO A 298 23.60 -42.58 -36.40
N LEU A 299 23.84 -41.78 -37.44
CA LEU A 299 24.86 -42.10 -38.44
C LEU A 299 25.23 -40.95 -39.41
N ALA A 300 26.54 -40.91 -39.69
CA ALA A 300 27.22 -40.50 -40.92
C ALA A 300 27.68 -39.04 -41.10
N SER A 301 28.99 -38.98 -41.36
CA SER A 301 29.90 -37.86 -41.57
C SER A 301 30.04 -37.44 -43.04
N ALA A 302 30.50 -36.18 -43.21
CA ALA A 302 31.32 -35.60 -44.30
C ALA A 302 30.59 -34.62 -45.28
N PRO A 303 31.32 -33.79 -46.06
CA PRO A 303 32.09 -32.62 -45.59
C PRO A 303 31.88 -31.34 -46.45
N GLY A 304 32.30 -30.19 -45.92
CA GLY A 304 32.74 -29.03 -46.73
C GLY A 304 31.67 -28.00 -47.12
N GLY A 305 31.82 -26.77 -46.61
CA GLY A 305 31.01 -25.63 -47.05
C GLY A 305 31.37 -24.34 -46.34
N ALA A 306 32.27 -23.59 -46.97
CA ALA A 306 32.58 -22.16 -46.88
C ALA A 306 32.04 -21.31 -45.72
N ALA A 307 32.97 -20.53 -45.15
CA ALA A 307 32.74 -19.39 -44.29
C ALA A 307 31.61 -18.46 -44.80
N SER A 308 30.68 -18.16 -43.90
CA SER A 308 29.86 -16.95 -43.97
C SER A 308 29.92 -16.26 -42.61
N ASP A 309 30.44 -15.03 -42.61
CA ASP A 309 30.61 -14.15 -41.47
C ASP A 309 29.38 -14.12 -40.55
N SER A 310 29.56 -14.60 -39.32
CA SER A 310 28.63 -14.36 -38.23
C SER A 310 28.76 -12.91 -37.77
N ALA A 311 28.08 -11.98 -38.46
CA ALA A 311 27.83 -10.64 -37.95
C ALA A 311 27.04 -10.76 -36.63
N SER A 312 27.73 -10.61 -35.50
CA SER A 312 27.13 -10.68 -34.17
C SER A 312 26.18 -9.49 -33.95
N PRO A 313 24.98 -9.68 -33.37
CA PRO A 313 24.04 -8.59 -33.07
C PRO A 313 24.47 -7.85 -31.79
N VAL A 314 25.62 -7.18 -31.82
CA VAL A 314 26.19 -6.44 -30.69
C VAL A 314 25.71 -4.97 -30.54
N PRO A 315 25.30 -4.21 -31.58
CA PRO A 315 25.07 -2.76 -31.41
C PRO A 315 23.76 -2.38 -30.67
N ILE A 316 22.71 -3.22 -30.76
CA ILE A 316 21.40 -2.91 -30.15
C ILE A 316 21.42 -3.18 -28.63
N ARG A 317 22.13 -4.22 -28.20
CA ARG A 317 22.20 -4.60 -26.77
C ARG A 317 23.00 -3.59 -25.96
N GLU A 318 24.06 -3.02 -26.54
CA GLU A 318 24.90 -2.03 -25.87
C GLU A 318 24.24 -0.65 -25.79
N SER A 319 23.56 -0.21 -26.86
CA SER A 319 22.80 1.05 -26.86
C SER A 319 21.64 1.04 -25.85
N SER A 320 20.88 -0.05 -25.77
CA SER A 320 19.82 -0.24 -24.77
C SER A 320 20.34 -0.20 -23.33
N ARG A 321 21.49 -0.87 -23.06
CA ARG A 321 22.15 -0.84 -21.75
C ARG A 321 22.62 0.57 -21.36
N ARG A 322 23.23 1.31 -22.29
CA ARG A 322 23.67 2.70 -22.05
C ARG A 322 22.48 3.61 -21.72
N LEU A 323 21.36 3.44 -22.43
CA LEU A 323 20.16 4.26 -22.25
C LEU A 323 19.41 3.96 -20.92
N SER A 324 19.41 2.70 -20.47
CA SER A 324 18.92 2.31 -19.13
C SER A 324 19.76 2.97 -18.04
N ARG A 325 21.09 2.85 -18.16
CA ARG A 325 22.03 3.42 -17.20
C ARG A 325 21.95 4.94 -17.10
N GLN A 326 21.70 5.62 -18.22
CA GLN A 326 21.43 7.06 -18.22
C GLN A 326 20.14 7.41 -17.47
N THR A 327 19.09 6.61 -17.61
CA THR A 327 17.80 6.85 -16.94
C THR A 327 17.94 6.66 -15.44
N GLU A 328 18.57 5.57 -15.01
CA GLU A 328 18.90 5.31 -13.60
C GLU A 328 19.72 6.45 -12.98
N TRP A 329 20.73 6.92 -13.71
CA TRP A 329 21.56 8.05 -13.25
C TRP A 329 20.75 9.36 -13.13
N LEU A 330 19.91 9.68 -14.11
CA LEU A 330 19.05 10.87 -14.06
C LEU A 330 18.09 10.83 -12.87
N VAL A 331 17.53 9.65 -12.58
CA VAL A 331 16.64 9.43 -11.44
C VAL A 331 17.38 9.59 -10.11
N ASP A 332 18.62 9.10 -10.01
CA ASP A 332 19.47 9.31 -8.82
C ASP A 332 19.85 10.77 -8.62
N VAL A 333 20.18 11.49 -9.70
CA VAL A 333 20.48 12.95 -9.65
C VAL A 333 19.24 13.74 -9.24
N ALA A 334 18.06 13.39 -9.76
CA ALA A 334 16.80 14.01 -9.37
C ALA A 334 16.49 13.78 -7.88
N ALA A 335 16.66 12.55 -7.38
CA ALA A 335 16.50 12.24 -5.95
C ALA A 335 17.50 13.00 -5.08
N GLY A 336 18.78 13.02 -5.46
CA GLY A 336 19.82 13.73 -4.72
C GLY A 336 19.63 15.24 -4.69
N SER A 337 19.28 15.85 -5.81
CA SER A 337 18.96 17.29 -5.88
C SER A 337 17.73 17.63 -5.04
N SER A 338 16.68 16.82 -5.07
CA SER A 338 15.50 17.01 -4.21
C SER A 338 15.85 16.94 -2.72
N PHE A 339 16.61 15.92 -2.31
CA PHE A 339 17.06 15.75 -0.92
C PHE A 339 17.92 16.93 -0.45
N LEU A 340 18.91 17.34 -1.24
CA LEU A 340 19.77 18.47 -0.91
C LEU A 340 18.99 19.78 -0.84
N THR A 341 18.03 20.00 -1.76
CA THR A 341 17.21 21.21 -1.77
C THR A 341 16.31 21.28 -0.54
N LEU A 342 15.56 20.21 -0.22
CA LEU A 342 14.66 20.20 0.94
C LEU A 342 15.43 20.28 2.26
N SER A 343 16.58 19.62 2.37
CA SER A 343 17.44 19.71 3.54
C SER A 343 18.05 21.10 3.68
N GLY A 344 18.58 21.67 2.59
CA GLY A 344 19.18 23.01 2.57
C GLY A 344 18.18 24.10 2.91
N VAL A 345 16.97 24.06 2.31
CA VAL A 345 15.88 24.98 2.64
C VAL A 345 15.47 24.82 4.10
N SER A 346 15.34 23.58 4.60
CA SER A 346 14.97 23.35 6.01
C SER A 346 16.02 23.88 6.99
N LEU A 347 17.31 23.70 6.70
CA LEU A 347 18.40 24.27 7.49
C LEU A 347 18.46 25.80 7.43
N ALA A 348 18.19 26.39 6.25
CA ALA A 348 18.08 27.83 6.11
C ALA A 348 16.92 28.39 6.96
N TYR A 349 15.75 27.74 6.95
CA TYR A 349 14.64 28.12 7.83
C TYR A 349 14.98 27.92 9.31
N ALA A 350 15.67 26.84 9.67
CA ALA A 350 16.15 26.64 11.05
C ALA A 350 17.05 27.79 11.51
N TYR A 351 17.93 28.27 10.64
CA TYR A 351 18.81 29.41 10.91
C TYR A 351 18.05 30.73 10.99
N LEU A 352 17.07 30.97 10.12
CA LEU A 352 16.26 32.20 10.13
C LEU A 352 15.34 32.28 11.35
N ASP A 353 14.71 31.17 11.71
CA ASP A 353 13.79 31.08 12.84
C ASP A 353 14.52 31.21 14.20
N ARG A 354 15.84 30.99 14.26
CA ARG A 354 16.64 31.12 15.49
C ARG A 354 16.53 32.50 16.16
N ASN A 355 16.31 33.55 15.38
CA ASN A 355 16.30 34.95 15.82
C ASN A 355 14.91 35.60 15.83
N THR A 356 13.86 34.93 15.31
CA THR A 356 12.52 35.51 15.08
C THR A 356 11.44 34.94 16.00
N ALA A 357 11.83 34.41 17.15
CA ALA A 357 11.00 33.69 18.13
C ALA A 357 9.75 34.45 18.64
N THR A 358 9.56 35.73 18.32
CA THR A 358 8.49 36.58 18.88
C THR A 358 7.32 36.88 17.93
N LYS A 359 7.38 36.58 16.62
CA LYS A 359 6.34 37.10 15.67
C LYS A 359 5.61 36.09 14.78
N HIS A 360 6.03 34.84 14.64
CA HIS A 360 5.36 33.92 13.70
C HIS A 360 5.02 32.56 14.33
N HIS A 361 3.76 32.16 14.16
CA HIS A 361 3.26 30.85 14.55
C HIS A 361 4.13 29.70 14.01
N ARG A 362 4.68 28.89 14.93
CA ARG A 362 4.83 27.42 14.86
C ARG A 362 5.34 26.83 13.54
N ARG A 363 6.59 27.14 13.15
CA ARG A 363 7.24 26.52 11.97
C ARG A 363 8.02 25.26 12.35
N PHE A 364 7.36 24.22 12.85
CA PHE A 364 8.06 22.94 13.15
C PHE A 364 8.37 22.10 11.89
N TRP A 365 7.90 22.52 10.69
CA TRP A 365 7.98 21.66 9.50
C TRP A 365 9.39 21.42 9.02
N TRP A 366 10.30 22.39 9.16
CA TRP A 366 11.69 22.19 8.79
C TRP A 366 12.34 21.12 9.69
N PHE A 367 12.00 21.06 10.97
CA PHE A 367 12.41 19.96 11.86
C PHE A 367 11.84 18.62 11.35
N SER A 368 10.54 18.57 11.04
CA SER A 368 9.90 17.34 10.57
C SER A 368 10.50 16.83 9.26
N ILE A 369 10.80 17.71 8.30
CA ILE A 369 11.40 17.35 7.02
C ILE A 369 12.82 16.83 7.22
N LEU A 370 13.64 17.46 8.07
CA LEU A 370 15.00 17.00 8.36
C LEU A 370 15.02 15.65 9.07
N LEU A 371 14.07 15.40 9.97
CA LEU A 371 14.00 14.19 10.77
C LEU A 371 13.22 13.04 10.10
N GLY A 372 12.49 13.31 9.02
CA GLY A 372 11.72 12.32 8.28
C GLY A 372 12.53 11.10 7.79
N PRO A 373 13.71 11.28 7.17
CA PRO A 373 14.55 10.17 6.73
C PRO A 373 14.92 9.17 7.82
N VAL A 374 15.13 9.63 9.07
CA VAL A 374 15.49 8.74 10.20
C VAL A 374 14.40 7.71 10.45
N GLY A 375 13.14 8.15 10.53
CA GLY A 375 12.00 7.25 10.70
C GLY A 375 11.84 6.30 9.52
N CYS A 376 11.99 6.81 8.29
CA CYS A 376 11.86 6.01 7.08
C CYS A 376 12.94 4.91 6.98
N PHE A 377 14.19 5.23 7.33
CA PHE A 377 15.27 4.25 7.36
C PHE A 377 14.99 3.16 8.38
N LEU A 378 14.58 3.52 9.61
CA LEU A 378 14.27 2.53 10.63
C LEU A 378 13.11 1.63 10.18
N ARG A 379 12.04 2.20 9.60
CA ARG A 379 10.94 1.39 9.03
C ARG A 379 11.42 0.45 7.93
N TRP A 380 12.28 0.91 7.01
CA TRP A 380 12.83 0.06 5.95
C TRP A 380 13.64 -1.10 6.52
N HIS A 381 14.51 -0.85 7.50
CA HIS A 381 15.26 -1.92 8.17
C HIS A 381 14.32 -2.91 8.86
N LEU A 382 13.34 -2.43 9.63
CA LEU A 382 12.35 -3.27 10.32
C LEU A 382 11.53 -4.11 9.33
N SER A 383 11.22 -3.59 8.14
CA SER A 383 10.42 -4.31 7.14
C SER A 383 11.00 -5.65 6.69
N HIS A 384 12.31 -5.89 6.88
CA HIS A 384 12.94 -7.18 6.63
C HIS A 384 12.48 -8.30 7.58
N LEU A 385 11.81 -7.93 8.69
CA LEU A 385 11.19 -8.87 9.62
C LEU A 385 9.76 -9.26 9.21
N ASN A 386 9.19 -8.64 8.16
CA ASN A 386 7.87 -9.00 7.65
C ASN A 386 7.91 -10.39 7.00
N GLY A 387 6.85 -11.18 7.20
CA GLY A 387 6.81 -12.58 6.77
C GLY A 387 7.64 -13.56 7.60
N TRP A 388 8.17 -13.12 8.75
CA TRP A 388 8.87 -14.01 9.68
C TRP A 388 7.90 -14.99 10.38
N ARG A 389 8.32 -16.26 10.55
CA ARG A 389 7.52 -17.39 11.09
C ARG A 389 6.23 -17.65 10.30
N ASP A 390 5.13 -18.03 10.96
CA ASP A 390 3.84 -18.40 10.36
C ASP A 390 3.15 -17.23 9.62
N GLY A 391 3.81 -16.08 9.50
CA GLY A 391 3.43 -14.96 8.64
C GLY A 391 2.17 -14.21 9.07
N TRP A 392 1.45 -14.67 10.09
CA TRP A 392 0.20 -14.05 10.53
C TRP A 392 0.38 -12.62 11.04
N LEU A 393 1.58 -12.29 11.55
CA LEU A 393 1.94 -10.95 12.04
C LEU A 393 3.08 -10.40 11.18
N GLN A 394 2.87 -9.22 10.59
CA GLN A 394 3.93 -8.50 9.87
C GLN A 394 4.80 -7.75 10.88
N TYR A 395 5.75 -8.48 11.49
CA TYR A 395 6.54 -8.01 12.63
C TYR A 395 7.24 -6.67 12.40
N GLY A 396 7.78 -6.45 11.20
CA GLY A 396 8.44 -5.20 10.84
C GLY A 396 7.50 -4.01 10.90
N THR A 397 6.39 -4.07 10.16
CA THR A 397 5.38 -3.00 10.09
C THR A 397 4.70 -2.80 11.45
N PHE A 398 4.34 -3.88 12.14
CA PHE A 398 3.77 -3.83 13.48
C PHE A 398 4.71 -3.11 14.45
N THR A 399 5.97 -3.55 14.53
CA THR A 399 6.97 -2.95 15.45
C THR A 399 7.22 -1.49 15.12
N ALA A 400 7.35 -1.14 13.84
CA ALA A 400 7.53 0.23 13.41
C ALA A 400 6.35 1.12 13.83
N ASN A 401 5.11 0.64 13.62
CA ASN A 401 3.90 1.34 14.05
C ASN A 401 3.84 1.51 15.57
N MET A 402 4.14 0.47 16.36
CA MET A 402 4.12 0.56 17.82
C MET A 402 5.18 1.52 18.36
N LEU A 403 6.42 1.45 17.85
CA LEU A 403 7.50 2.34 18.28
C LEU A 403 7.18 3.81 17.96
N GLY A 404 6.64 4.08 16.77
CA GLY A 404 6.24 5.44 16.42
C GLY A 404 5.03 5.94 17.24
N CYS A 405 4.04 5.09 17.52
CA CYS A 405 2.95 5.43 18.44
C CYS A 405 3.46 5.80 19.83
N VAL A 406 4.35 5.00 20.41
CA VAL A 406 4.94 5.29 21.73
C VAL A 406 5.72 6.61 21.72
N LEU A 407 6.50 6.87 20.66
CA LEU A 407 7.19 8.15 20.52
C LEU A 407 6.21 9.33 20.48
N ASP A 408 5.12 9.23 19.71
CA ASP A 408 4.06 10.25 19.67
C ASP A 408 3.40 10.46 21.05
N PHE A 409 3.03 9.36 21.73
CA PHE A 409 2.40 9.42 23.05
C PHE A 409 3.31 10.08 24.09
N VAL A 410 4.60 9.73 24.11
CA VAL A 410 5.60 10.33 25.02
C VAL A 410 5.77 11.82 24.71
N CYS A 411 5.96 12.19 23.44
CA CYS A 411 6.14 13.58 23.05
C CYS A 411 4.92 14.43 23.42
N GLU A 412 3.70 13.96 23.13
CA GLU A 412 2.50 14.72 23.51
C GLU A 412 2.32 14.77 25.04
N ALA A 413 2.59 13.69 25.77
CA ALA A 413 2.51 13.69 27.23
C ALA A 413 3.47 14.73 27.84
N LEU A 414 4.68 14.85 27.31
CA LEU A 414 5.65 15.87 27.70
C LEU A 414 5.16 17.29 27.36
N ILE A 415 4.64 17.51 26.16
CA ILE A 415 4.07 18.81 25.75
C ILE A 415 2.92 19.19 26.68
N PHE A 416 2.06 18.23 27.05
CA PHE A 416 0.93 18.47 27.93
C PHE A 416 1.36 18.77 29.36
N ARG A 417 2.24 17.96 29.95
CA ARG A 417 2.64 18.07 31.37
C ARG A 417 3.58 19.23 31.66
N LEU A 418 4.45 19.56 30.70
CA LEU A 418 5.44 20.62 30.83
C LEU A 418 4.97 21.90 30.11
N ALA A 419 3.67 22.02 29.85
CA ALA A 419 3.08 23.21 29.26
C ALA A 419 3.47 24.46 30.08
N GLY A 420 4.04 25.46 29.42
CA GLY A 420 4.54 26.68 30.06
C GLY A 420 5.96 26.60 30.63
N SER A 421 6.53 25.40 30.81
CA SER A 421 7.95 25.21 31.20
C SER A 421 8.86 24.94 30.00
N LEU A 422 8.33 24.42 28.91
CA LEU A 422 9.09 24.18 27.68
C LEU A 422 9.35 25.50 26.92
N THR A 423 10.58 25.67 26.48
CA THR A 423 10.92 26.71 25.50
C THR A 423 10.25 26.43 24.15
N ASN A 424 10.06 27.49 23.35
CA ASN A 424 9.49 27.35 21.99
C ASN A 424 10.27 26.33 21.15
N THR A 425 11.61 26.34 21.22
CA THR A 425 12.47 25.41 20.48
C THR A 425 12.27 23.96 20.92
N GLN A 426 12.13 23.70 22.22
CA GLN A 426 11.87 22.35 22.74
C GLN A 426 10.49 21.84 22.29
N GLN A 427 9.46 22.69 22.34
CA GLN A 427 8.14 22.32 21.85
C GLN A 427 8.15 22.02 20.35
N MET A 428 8.86 22.83 19.55
CA MET A 428 9.03 22.59 18.11
C MET A 428 9.80 21.31 17.83
N ALA A 429 10.83 20.98 18.63
CA ALA A 429 11.58 19.74 18.47
C ALA A 429 10.72 18.51 18.77
N LEU A 430 9.91 18.53 19.82
CA LEU A 430 8.96 17.45 20.13
C LEU A 430 7.93 17.27 19.01
N GLN A 431 7.32 18.36 18.52
CA GLN A 431 6.40 18.31 17.37
C GLN A 431 7.11 17.83 16.09
N GLY A 432 8.38 18.22 15.91
CA GLY A 432 9.25 17.78 14.83
C GLY A 432 9.49 16.27 14.85
N LEU A 433 9.74 15.69 16.03
CA LEU A 433 9.89 14.24 16.22
C LEU A 433 8.59 13.49 15.91
N MET A 434 7.45 14.02 16.35
CA MET A 434 6.15 13.42 16.10
C MET A 434 5.82 13.39 14.60
N VAL A 435 5.81 14.57 13.96
CA VAL A 435 5.43 14.69 12.55
C VAL A 435 6.54 14.24 11.60
N GLY A 436 7.81 14.25 12.00
CA GLY A 436 8.95 13.82 11.19
C GLY A 436 9.26 12.34 11.41
N THR A 437 9.92 12.05 12.54
CA THR A 437 10.44 10.70 12.82
C THR A 437 9.34 9.66 13.04
N ALA A 438 8.43 9.87 14.00
CA ALA A 438 7.34 8.92 14.29
C ALA A 438 6.41 8.77 13.07
N GLY A 439 6.03 9.90 12.47
CA GLY A 439 5.20 9.91 11.27
C GLY A 439 5.83 9.18 10.07
N CYS A 440 7.16 9.17 9.89
CA CYS A 440 7.83 8.40 8.83
C CYS A 440 8.16 6.96 9.20
N LEU A 441 8.34 6.70 10.50
CA LEU A 441 8.55 5.36 11.05
C LEU A 441 7.28 4.52 10.93
N THR A 442 6.12 5.14 11.10
CA THR A 442 4.83 4.46 10.97
C THR A 442 4.25 4.55 9.57
N THR A 443 3.28 3.69 9.24
CA THR A 443 2.60 3.71 7.94
C THR A 443 1.23 3.04 7.99
N VAL A 444 0.25 3.66 7.31
CA VAL A 444 -1.09 3.07 7.08
C VAL A 444 -1.14 2.37 5.73
N SER A 445 -0.51 2.95 4.70
CA SER A 445 -0.51 2.41 3.34
C SER A 445 0.07 0.99 3.26
N THR A 446 1.18 0.73 3.97
CA THR A 446 1.75 -0.62 4.05
C THR A 446 0.85 -1.55 4.86
N TYR A 447 0.35 -1.09 6.02
CA TYR A 447 -0.54 -1.84 6.91
C TYR A 447 -1.80 -2.37 6.20
N VAL A 448 -2.52 -1.52 5.46
CA VAL A 448 -3.73 -1.97 4.75
C VAL A 448 -3.42 -2.93 3.59
N SER A 449 -2.29 -2.74 2.90
CA SER A 449 -1.84 -3.66 1.84
C SER A 449 -1.46 -5.03 2.38
N GLU A 450 -0.90 -5.09 3.59
CA GLU A 450 -0.58 -6.33 4.29
C GLU A 450 -1.84 -7.04 4.79
N ILE A 451 -2.83 -6.31 5.31
CA ILE A 451 -4.14 -6.88 5.66
C ILE A 451 -4.78 -7.53 4.43
N GLN A 452 -4.81 -6.84 3.28
CA GLN A 452 -5.39 -7.40 2.05
C GLN A 452 -4.68 -8.70 1.65
N LYS A 453 -3.34 -8.71 1.65
CA LYS A 453 -2.54 -9.91 1.35
C LYS A 453 -2.82 -11.06 2.31
N LEU A 454 -2.86 -10.77 3.62
CA LEU A 454 -3.20 -11.78 4.63
C LEU A 454 -4.63 -12.28 4.46
N ALA A 455 -5.59 -11.43 4.08
CA ALA A 455 -6.98 -11.83 3.90
C ALA A 455 -7.12 -12.84 2.75
N LEU A 456 -6.30 -12.71 1.71
CA LEU A 456 -6.24 -13.67 0.60
C LEU A 456 -5.62 -15.01 1.00
N ALA A 457 -4.60 -14.99 1.87
CA ALA A 457 -3.93 -16.21 2.33
C ALA A 457 -4.70 -16.94 3.46
N SER A 458 -5.13 -16.19 4.47
CA SER A 458 -5.90 -16.68 5.62
C SER A 458 -6.66 -15.52 6.27
N PRO A 459 -8.00 -15.45 6.12
CA PRO A 459 -8.82 -14.43 6.76
C PRO A 459 -8.59 -14.32 8.27
N VAL A 460 -8.38 -15.44 8.94
CA VAL A 460 -8.10 -15.49 10.39
C VAL A 460 -6.82 -14.74 10.74
N SER A 461 -5.74 -14.92 9.97
CA SER A 461 -4.48 -14.18 10.15
C SER A 461 -4.67 -12.68 9.95
N ALA A 462 -5.45 -12.29 8.94
CA ALA A 462 -5.78 -10.88 8.69
C ALA A 462 -6.52 -10.25 9.87
N TYR A 463 -7.55 -10.92 10.41
CA TYR A 463 -8.29 -10.43 11.58
C TYR A 463 -7.41 -10.35 12.83
N LYS A 464 -6.54 -11.34 13.07
CA LYS A 464 -5.58 -11.29 14.18
C LYS A 464 -4.62 -10.11 14.06
N TYR A 465 -4.06 -9.88 12.86
CA TYR A 465 -3.14 -8.77 12.61
C TYR A 465 -3.81 -7.40 12.78
N PHE A 466 -5.03 -7.25 12.22
CA PHE A 466 -5.87 -6.08 12.39
C PHE A 466 -6.16 -5.79 13.87
N LEU A 467 -6.59 -6.81 14.62
CA LEU A 467 -6.96 -6.65 16.02
C LEU A 467 -5.75 -6.28 16.88
N ALA A 468 -4.62 -6.98 16.70
CA ALA A 468 -3.38 -6.68 17.40
C ALA A 468 -2.90 -5.24 17.10
N SER A 469 -2.93 -4.84 15.83
CA SER A 469 -2.53 -3.49 15.40
C SER A 469 -3.49 -2.41 15.89
N THR A 470 -4.72 -2.75 16.30
CA THR A 470 -5.69 -1.77 16.81
C THR A 470 -5.67 -1.68 18.33
N VAL A 471 -5.66 -2.82 19.03
CA VAL A 471 -5.78 -2.87 20.50
C VAL A 471 -4.49 -2.43 21.19
N VAL A 472 -3.33 -2.88 20.70
CA VAL A 472 -2.03 -2.58 21.33
C VAL A 472 -1.72 -1.08 21.38
N PRO A 473 -1.82 -0.29 20.29
CA PRO A 473 -1.53 1.14 20.37
C PRO A 473 -2.54 1.91 21.23
N VAL A 474 -3.81 1.48 21.29
CA VAL A 474 -4.79 2.08 22.21
C VAL A 474 -4.39 1.83 23.67
N ALA A 475 -4.06 0.58 24.02
CA ALA A 475 -3.60 0.23 25.36
C ALA A 475 -2.32 0.98 25.74
N LEU A 476 -1.32 1.02 24.84
CA LEU A 476 -0.09 1.78 25.03
C LEU A 476 -0.37 3.29 25.19
N GLY A 477 -1.28 3.85 24.41
CA GLY A 477 -1.65 5.26 24.51
C GLY A 477 -2.34 5.61 25.82
N ILE A 478 -3.25 4.76 26.31
CA ILE A 478 -3.88 4.94 27.62
C ILE A 478 -2.81 4.90 28.73
N LEU A 479 -1.85 3.97 28.66
CA LEU A 479 -0.79 3.86 29.67
C LEU A 479 0.22 5.02 29.60
N VAL A 480 0.70 5.37 28.40
CA VAL A 480 1.80 6.32 28.21
C VAL A 480 1.31 7.77 28.22
N TYR A 481 0.15 8.05 27.60
CA TYR A 481 -0.42 9.40 27.53
C TYR A 481 -1.55 9.61 28.53
N GLY A 482 -2.46 8.64 28.68
CA GLY A 482 -3.63 8.76 29.56
C GLY A 482 -3.27 8.93 31.03
N ILE A 483 -2.36 8.10 31.55
CA ILE A 483 -1.91 8.19 32.96
C ILE A 483 -1.34 9.59 33.29
N PRO A 484 -0.39 10.17 32.53
CA PRO A 484 0.05 11.54 32.76
C PRO A 484 -1.08 12.58 32.72
N VAL A 485 -2.06 12.43 31.84
CA VAL A 485 -3.20 13.37 31.75
C VAL A 485 -4.05 13.30 33.03
N TRP A 486 -4.41 12.10 33.48
CA TRP A 486 -5.27 11.92 34.65
C TRP A 486 -4.58 12.20 35.98
N MET A 487 -3.27 12.00 36.10
CA MET A 487 -2.51 12.38 37.31
C MET A 487 -2.17 13.87 37.36
N GLY A 488 -2.57 14.65 36.35
CA GLY A 488 -2.32 16.09 36.26
C GLY A 488 -3.53 16.98 36.54
N THR A 489 -4.69 16.36 36.70
CA THR A 489 -5.89 16.94 37.30
C THR A 489 -5.90 16.64 38.79
#